data_AF-A0A4Z0R246-F1
#
_entry.id   AF-A0A4Z0R246-F1
#
_cell.length_a   1.000
_cell.length_b   1.000
_cell.length_c   1.000
_cell.angle_alpha   90.00
_cell.angle_beta   90.00
_cell.angle_gamma   90.00
#
_symmetry.space_group_name_H-M   'P 1'
#
loop_
_entity.id
_entity.type
_entity.pdbx_description
1 polymer ?
#
loop_
_entity_poly.entity_id
_entity_poly.type
_entity_poly.pdbx_seq_one_letter_code
_entity_poly.pdbx_strand_id
1 'polypeptide(L)' 'MLRNKEIKLYITLLAAVVIVGFVACYFFNPVSGIIALLALLLMGAVSFMFTRWRYQQIEKLTEYLKRAMAP' A
#
# COMPACT_ATOMS: atom_id res chain seq x y z
N MET A 1 -12.10 -8.83 -3.38
CA MET A 1 -10.73 -8.28 -3.19
C MET A 1 -10.69 -7.01 -2.33
N LEU A 2 -11.62 -6.06 -2.44
CA LEU A 2 -11.78 -4.89 -1.53
C LEU A 2 -12.32 -5.21 -0.11
N ARG A 3 -12.54 -6.49 0.20
CA ARG A 3 -13.07 -6.95 1.50
C ARG A 3 -11.98 -7.40 2.47
N ASN A 4 -10.70 -7.40 2.05
CA ASN A 4 -9.59 -7.62 2.97
C ASN A 4 -9.40 -6.36 3.82
N LYS A 5 -9.61 -6.52 5.13
CA LYS A 5 -9.37 -5.48 6.13
C LYS A 5 -7.95 -4.91 6.01
N GLU A 6 -6.98 -5.73 5.60
CA GLU A 6 -5.60 -5.35 5.39
C GLU A 6 -5.43 -4.35 4.26
N ILE A 7 -6.10 -4.55 3.12
CA ILE A 7 -6.06 -3.59 2.01
C ILE A 7 -6.73 -2.28 2.43
N LYS A 8 -7.82 -2.37 3.20
CA LYS A 8 -8.51 -1.18 3.72
C LYS A 8 -7.62 -0.41 4.68
N LEU A 9 -7.03 -1.08 5.66
CA LEU A 9 -6.08 -0.51 6.64
C LEU A 9 -4.87 0.11 5.93
N TYR A 10 -4.33 -0.59 4.94
CA TYR A 10 -3.21 -0.13 4.14
C TYR A 10 -3.55 1.15 3.37
N ILE A 11 -4.69 1.20 2.69
CA ILE A 11 -5.17 2.42 2.01
C ILE A 11 -5.41 3.56 3.02
N THR A 12 -5.95 3.27 4.21
CA THR A 12 -6.17 4.30 5.25
C THR A 12 -4.85 4.85 5.78
N LEU A 13 -3.86 4.00 6.07
CA LEU A 13 -2.53 4.42 6.51
C LEU A 13 -1.80 5.21 5.43
N LEU A 14 -1.88 4.75 4.19
CA LEU A 14 -1.25 5.41 3.03
C LEU A 14 -1.89 6.78 2.79
N ALA A 15 -3.22 6.90 2.88
CA ALA A 15 -3.90 8.18 2.83
C ALA A 15 -3.48 9.13 3.96
N ALA A 16 -3.32 8.61 5.18
CA ALA A 16 -2.82 9.41 6.31
C ALA A 16 -1.40 9.93 6.06
N VAL A 17 -0.50 9.08 5.53
CA VAL A 17 0.88 9.49 5.18
C VAL A 17 0.88 10.54 4.07
N VAL A 18 0.03 10.39 3.05
CA VAL A 18 -0.13 11.37 1.97
C VAL A 18 -0.60 12.72 2.53
N ILE A 19 -1.62 12.73 3.39
CA ILE A 19 -2.15 13.96 3.99
C ILE A 19 -1.12 14.64 4.88
N VAL A 20 -0.45 13.90 5.76
CA VAL A 20 0.55 14.45 6.68
C VAL A 20 1.75 15.00 5.89
N GLY A 21 2.24 14.25 4.90
CA GLY A 21 3.35 14.68 4.04
C GLY A 21 2.99 15.92 3.21
N PHE A 22 1.79 15.97 2.65
CA PHE A 22 1.30 17.13 1.92
C PHE A 22 1.20 18.38 2.80
N VAL A 23 0.59 18.27 3.99
CA VAL A 23 0.45 19.39 4.94
C VAL A 23 1.82 19.89 5.41
N ALA A 24 2.75 18.99 5.72
CA ALA A 24 4.10 19.35 6.15
C ALA A 24 4.88 20.08 5.05
N CYS A 25 4.83 19.61 3.80
CA CYS A 25 5.52 20.25 2.68
C CYS A 25 4.85 21.56 2.24
N TYR A 26 3.52 21.66 2.35
CA TYR A 26 2.78 22.89 2.05
C TYR A 26 3.19 24.04 2.96
N PHE A 27 3.54 23.76 4.22
CA PHE A 27 4.00 24.76 5.18
C PHE A 27 5.35 25.41 4.80
N PHE A 28 6.20 24.70 4.05
CA PHE A 28 7.51 25.20 3.63
C PHE A 28 7.46 25.91 2.28
N ASN A 29 6.87 25.29 1.25
CA ASN A 29 6.77 25.89 -0.07
C ASN A 29 5.70 25.15 -0.93
N PRO A 30 4.80 25.85 -1.63
CA PRO A 30 3.77 25.22 -2.46
C PRO A 30 4.32 24.29 -3.55
N VAL A 31 5.51 24.58 -4.10
CA VAL A 31 6.17 23.71 -5.10
C VAL A 31 6.63 22.39 -4.49
N SER A 32 7.17 22.43 -3.28
CA SER A 32 7.58 21.24 -2.51
C SER A 32 6.38 20.35 -2.18
N GLY A 33 5.20 20.95 -1.94
CA GLY A 33 3.95 20.22 -1.76
C GLY A 33 3.58 19.34 -2.94
N ILE A 34 3.70 19.85 -4.17
CA ILE A 34 3.37 19.10 -5.40
C ILE A 34 4.34 17.93 -5.61
N ILE A 35 5.64 18.17 -5.42
CA ILE A 35 6.67 17.14 -5.57
C ILE A 35 6.48 16.03 -4.52
N ALA A 36 6.18 16.40 -3.27
CA ALA A 36 5.88 15.44 -2.21
C ALA A 36 4.62 14.64 -2.52
N LEU A 37 3.57 15.27 -3.05
CA LEU A 37 2.33 14.58 -3.45
C LEU A 37 2.61 13.52 -4.53
N LEU A 38 3.38 13.87 -5.55
CA LEU A 38 3.80 12.96 -6.63
C LEU A 38 4.65 11.80 -6.09
N ALA A 39 5.62 12.08 -5.23
CA ALA A 39 6.47 11.05 -4.62
C ALA A 39 5.65 10.10 -3.73
N LEU A 40 4.72 10.63 -2.93
CA LEU A 40 3.86 9.84 -2.04
C LEU A 40 2.86 8.99 -2.82
N LEU A 41 2.31 9.51 -3.93
CA LEU A 41 1.45 8.73 -4.83
C LEU A 41 2.22 7.60 -5.50
N LEU A 42 3.42 7.86 -6.02
CA LEU A 42 4.26 6.83 -6.64
C LEU A 42 4.67 5.76 -5.63
N MET A 43 5.13 6.18 -4.45
CA MET A 43 5.52 5.28 -3.37
C MET A 43 4.32 4.44 -2.90
N GLY A 44 3.15 5.07 -2.78
CA GLY A 44 1.91 4.38 -2.48
C GLY A 44 1.49 3.37 -3.54
N ALA A 45 1.60 3.71 -4.82
CA ALA A 45 1.26 2.82 -5.94
C ALA A 45 2.19 1.60 -6.00
N VAL A 46 3.50 1.81 -5.90
CA VAL A 46 4.49 0.73 -5.88
C VAL A 46 4.24 -0.19 -4.69
N SER A 47 4.04 0.40 -3.52
CA SER A 47 3.87 -0.34 -2.28
C SER A 47 2.52 -1.09 -2.24
N PHE A 48 1.46 -0.54 -2.86
CA PHE A 48 0.19 -1.25 -3.09
C PHE A 48 0.37 -2.45 -4.04
N MET A 49 1.06 -2.24 -5.16
CA MET A 49 1.32 -3.31 -6.13
C MET A 49 2.13 -4.44 -5.50
N PHE A 50 3.14 -4.09 -4.70
CA PHE A 50 3.98 -5.04 -3.97
C PHE A 50 3.20 -5.80 -2.90
N THR A 51 2.34 -5.10 -2.15
CA THR A 51 1.47 -5.72 -1.14
C THR A 51 0.51 -6.70 -1.77
N ARG A 52 -0.16 -6.32 -2.86
CA ARG A 52 -1.07 -7.20 -3.59
C ARG A 52 -0.36 -8.43 -4.16
N TRP A 53 0.82 -8.23 -4.74
CA TRP A 53 1.63 -9.32 -5.27
C TRP A 53 2.08 -10.28 -4.17
N ARG A 54 2.53 -9.77 -3.02
CA ARG A 54 2.90 -10.62 -1.87
C ARG A 54 1.72 -11.42 -1.32
N TYR A 55 0.53 -10.81 -1.22
CA TYR A 55 -0.66 -11.53 -0.74
C TYR A 55 -1.05 -12.69 -1.67
N GLN A 56 -0.99 -12.47 -2.98
CA GLN A 56 -1.25 -13.54 -3.95
C GLN A 56 -0.23 -14.67 -3.86
N GLN A 57 1.04 -14.36 -3.58
CA GLN A 57 2.08 -15.37 -3.40
C GLN A 57 1.86 -16.21 -2.15
N ILE A 58 1.43 -15.58 -1.04
CA ILE A 58 1.12 -16.29 0.22
C ILE A 58 -0.11 -17.19 0.04
N GLU A 59 -1.15 -16.70 -0.66
CA GLU A 59 -2.35 -17.49 -0.95
C GLU A 59 -2.00 -18.75 -1.76
N LYS A 60 -1.19 -18.61 -2.82
CA LYS A 60 -0.67 -19.74 -3.60
C LYS A 60 0.10 -20.72 -2.72
N LEU A 61 1.03 -20.24 -1.88
CA LEU A 61 1.82 -21.10 -1.01
C LEU A 61 0.95 -21.87 -0.01
N THR A 62 -0.08 -21.22 0.52
CA THR A 62 -1.03 -21.83 1.46
C THR A 62 -1.84 -22.93 0.76
N GLU A 63 -2.26 -22.71 -0.48
CA GLU A 63 -2.95 -23.72 -1.29
C GLU A 63 -2.04 -24.93 -1.62
N TYR A 64 -0.78 -24.67 -1.97
CA TYR A 64 0.23 -25.71 -2.18
C TYR A 64 0.45 -26.56 -0.92
N LEU A 65 0.63 -25.92 0.25
CA LEU A 65 0.78 -26.62 1.53
C LEU A 65 -0.45 -27.47 1.86
N LYS A 66 -1.65 -26.94 1.64
CA LYS A 66 -2.91 -27.65 1.90
C LYS A 66 -3.06 -28.89 1.02
N ARG A 67 -2.57 -28.84 -0.22
CA ARG A 67 -2.59 -29.96 -1.16
C ARG A 67 -1.53 -31.02 -0.83
N ALA A 68 -0.35 -30.61 -0.35
CA ALA A 68 0.73 -31.51 0.04
C ALA A 68 0.50 -32.21 1.38
N MET A 69 -0.32 -31.62 2.27
CA MET A 69 -0.67 -32.17 3.58
C MET A 69 -2.04 -32.88 3.60
N ALA A 70 -2.75 -32.95 2.47
CA ALA A 70 -3.96 -33.75 2.36
C ALA A 70 -3.59 -35.25 2.34
N PRO A 71 -4.15 -36.08 3.24
CA PRO A 71 -3.83 -37.49 3.36
C PRO A 71 -4.29 -38.33 2.15
#